data_AF-A0A482W5F4-F1
#
_entry.id   AF-A0A482W5F4-F1
#
_cell.length_a   1.000
_cell.length_b   1.000
_cell.length_c   1.000
_cell.angle_alpha   90.00
_cell.angle_beta   90.00
_cell.angle_gamma   90.00
#
_symmetry.space_group_name_H-M   'P 1'
#
loop_
_entity.id
_entity.type
_entity.pdbx_description
1 polymer ?
#
loop_
_entity_poly.entity_id
_entity_poly.type
_entity_poly.pdbx_seq_one_letter_code
_entity_poly.pdbx_strand_id
1 'polypeptide(L)' 'MQDLILQTLQEVICSQTQLQMLPWPTRSPDLPPIEHVWDMIGRRLRVLPRSPDNLHDLRHHLEVTWTEIL' A
#
# COMPACT_ATOMS: atom_id res chain seq x y z
N MET A 1 0.59 -19.01 -6.50
CA MET A 1 0.13 -18.85 -5.10
C MET A 1 -0.46 -17.46 -4.87
N GLN A 2 0.16 -16.39 -5.37
CA GLN A 2 -0.38 -15.02 -5.29
C GLN A 2 -1.65 -14.80 -6.15
N ASP A 3 -1.76 -15.42 -7.33
CA ASP A 3 -2.92 -15.27 -8.22
C ASP A 3 -4.24 -15.71 -7.58
N LEU A 4 -4.21 -16.80 -6.78
CA LEU A 4 -5.40 -17.32 -6.12
C LEU A 4 -5.90 -16.36 -5.02
N ILE A 5 -4.98 -15.72 -4.28
CA ILE A 5 -5.31 -14.74 -3.25
C ILE A 5 -5.96 -13.51 -3.88
N LEU A 6 -5.39 -13.01 -4.98
CA LEU A 6 -5.97 -11.89 -5.71
C LEU A 6 -7.35 -12.24 -6.24
N GLN A 7 -7.53 -13.40 -6.85
CA GLN A 7 -8.81 -13.84 -7.42
C GLN A 7 -9.90 -14.01 -6.34
N THR A 8 -9.58 -14.63 -5.20
CA THR A 8 -10.54 -14.77 -4.10
C THR A 8 -10.89 -13.43 -3.46
N LEU A 9 -9.91 -12.54 -3.24
CA LEU A 9 -10.18 -11.19 -2.74
C LEU A 9 -11.05 -10.40 -3.72
N GLN A 10 -10.82 -10.59 -5.01
CA GLN A 10 -11.55 -9.94 -6.09
C GLN A 10 -13.03 -10.33 -6.09
N GLU A 11 -13.33 -11.63 -5.95
CA GLU A 11 -14.71 -12.14 -5.81
C GLU A 11 -15.40 -11.65 -4.53
N VAL A 12 -14.69 -11.65 -3.40
CA VAL A 12 -15.21 -11.20 -2.11
C VAL A 12 -15.52 -9.70 -2.12
N ILE A 13 -14.65 -8.87 -2.69
CA ILE A 13 -14.85 -7.42 -2.75
C ILE A 13 -16.01 -7.06 -3.68
N CYS A 14 -16.10 -7.68 -4.86
CA CYS A 14 -17.22 -7.44 -5.78
C CYS A 14 -18.57 -7.92 -5.25
N SER A 15 -18.60 -9.03 -4.50
CA SER A 15 -19.85 -9.51 -3.92
C SER A 15 -20.34 -8.66 -2.74
N GLN A 16 -19.44 -7.95 -2.06
CA GLN A 16 -19.77 -7.16 -0.87
C GLN A 16 -19.85 -5.64 -1.12
N THR A 17 -19.46 -5.16 -2.30
CA THR A 17 -19.43 -3.73 -2.61
C THR A 17 -19.96 -3.43 -4.02
N GLN A 18 -20.58 -2.27 -4.23
CA GLN A 18 -20.93 -1.77 -5.57
C GLN A 18 -19.72 -1.16 -6.31
N LEU A 19 -18.52 -1.66 -6.04
CA LEU A 19 -17.31 -1.17 -6.70
C LEU A 19 -17.14 -1.89 -8.04
N GLN A 20 -17.02 -1.12 -9.12
CA GLN A 20 -16.65 -1.67 -10.40
C GLN A 20 -15.15 -1.98 -10.39
N MET A 21 -14.79 -3.24 -10.57
CA MET A 21 -13.39 -3.60 -10.76
C MET A 21 -12.93 -3.24 -12.16
N LEU A 22 -11.85 -2.46 -12.22
CA LEU A 22 -11.15 -2.23 -13.46
C LEU A 22 -10.31 -3.46 -13.80
N PRO A 23 -10.30 -3.91 -15.07
CA PRO A 23 -9.44 -5.02 -15.48
C PRO A 23 -7.98 -4.62 -15.23
N TRP A 24 -7.30 -5.37 -14.38
CA TRP A 24 -5.89 -5.13 -14.10
C TRP A 24 -5.08 -5.39 -15.38
N PRO A 25 -4.21 -4.47 -15.83
CA PRO A 25 -3.42 -4.71 -17.02
C PRO A 25 -2.44 -5.86 -16.79
N THR A 26 -2.36 -6.79 -17.75
CA THR A 26 -1.56 -8.03 -17.72
C THR A 26 -0.05 -7.81 -17.57
N ARG A 27 0.40 -6.55 -17.54
CA ARG A 27 1.79 -6.13 -17.38
C ARG A 27 1.87 -4.84 -16.55
N SER A 28 1.53 -4.91 -15.27
CA SER A 28 2.07 -3.99 -14.26
C SER A 28 3.27 -4.65 -13.57
N PRO A 29 4.46 -4.75 -14.21
CA PRO A 29 5.65 -5.33 -13.59
C PRO A 29 6.24 -4.41 -12.50
N ASP A 30 5.76 -3.18 -12.38
CA ASP A 30 6.46 -2.10 -11.67
C ASP A 30 5.96 -1.85 -10.23
N LEU A 31 5.35 -2.87 -9.60
CA LEU A 31 4.64 -2.82 -8.32
C LEU A 31 3.23 -2.20 -8.43
N PRO A 32 2.19 -2.82 -7.83
CA PRO A 32 0.88 -2.19 -7.75
C PRO A 32 0.98 -0.83 -7.02
N PRO A 33 0.10 0.14 -7.29
CA PRO A 33 0.21 1.50 -6.73
C PRO A 33 0.39 1.53 -5.21
N ILE A 34 -0.23 0.58 -4.48
CA ILE A 34 -0.07 0.47 -3.03
C ILE A 34 1.36 0.08 -2.61
N GLU A 35 2.01 -0.84 -3.32
CA GLU A 35 3.38 -1.26 -3.04
C GLU A 35 4.38 -0.16 -3.41
N HIS A 36 4.10 0.62 -4.46
CA HIS A 36 4.89 1.80 -4.78
C HIS A 36 4.85 2.85 -3.66
N VAL A 37 3.64 3.12 -3.13
CA VAL A 37 3.47 4.04 -1.99
C VAL A 37 4.17 3.50 -0.74
N TRP A 38 4.07 2.20 -0.45
CA TRP A 38 4.80 1.60 0.67
C TRP A 38 6.32 1.68 0.54
N ASP A 39 6.88 1.50 -0.67
CA ASP A 39 8.32 1.67 -0.90
C ASP A 39 8.74 3.13 -0.67
N MET A 40 7.96 4.11 -1.15
CA MET A 40 8.23 5.53 -0.91
C MET A 40 8.23 5.87 0.59
N ILE A 41 7.24 5.38 1.34
CA ILE A 41 7.15 5.56 2.79
C ILE A 41 8.35 4.91 3.47
N GLY A 42 8.67 3.66 3.11
CA GLY A 42 9.79 2.92 3.69
C GLY A 42 11.16 3.56 3.40
N ARG A 43 11.32 4.21 2.24
CA ARG A 43 12.53 5.00 1.94
C ARG A 43 12.62 6.24 2.82
N ARG A 44 11.52 6.98 3.01
CA ARG A 44 11.50 8.18 3.87
C ARG A 44 11.77 7.84 5.34
N LEU A 45 11.15 6.77 5.87
CA LEU A 45 11.40 6.31 7.23
C LEU A 45 12.87 5.93 7.47
N ARG A 46 13.56 5.36 6.47
CA ARG A 46 14.99 4.99 6.56
C ARG A 46 15.94 6.19 6.62
N VAL A 47 15.52 7.36 6.15
CA VAL A 47 16.34 8.59 6.12
C VAL A 47 16.03 9.50 7.31
N LEU A 48 15.06 9.13 8.16
CA LEU A 48 14.74 9.93 9.35
C LEU A 48 15.99 10.12 10.23
N PRO A 49 16.25 11.35 10.71
CA PRO A 49 17.42 11.66 11.52
C PRO A 49 17.42 10.93 12.87
N ARG A 50 16.24 10.52 13.33
CA ARG A 50 16.06 9.67 14.51
C ARG A 50 15.06 8.57 14.15
N SER A 51 15.42 7.33 14.46
CA SER A 51 14.47 6.23 14.35
C SER A 51 13.33 6.43 15.36
N PRO A 52 12.09 6.06 15.01
CA PRO A 52 10.97 6.17 15.95
C PRO A 52 11.23 5.27 17.17
N ASP A 53 11.08 5.85 18.37
CA ASP A 53 11.43 5.18 19.63
C ASP A 53 10.32 4.23 20.11
N ASN A 54 9.09 4.40 19.62
CA ASN A 54 7.93 3.58 19.97
C ASN A 54 6.88 3.52 18.84
N LEU A 55 5.83 2.71 19.03
CA LEU A 55 4.75 2.55 18.03
C LEU A 55 3.96 3.84 17.77
N HIS A 56 3.82 4.71 18.75
CA HIS A 56 3.13 5.99 18.59
C HIS A 56 3.95 6.92 17.68
N ASP A 57 5.26 7.01 17.91
CA ASP A 57 6.17 7.79 17.06
C ASP A 57 6.22 7.24 15.64
N LEU A 58 6.25 5.91 15.48
CA LEU A 58 6.20 5.28 14.16
C LEU A 58 4.89 5.61 13.44
N ARG A 59 3.74 5.49 14.13
CA ARG A 59 2.44 5.86 13.57
C ARG A 59 2.41 7.33 13.14
N HIS A 60 2.90 8.24 13.98
CA HIS A 60 2.94 9.66 13.65
C HIS A 60 3.78 9.92 12.38
N HIS A 61 4.97 9.33 12.29
CA HIS A 61 5.81 9.47 11.09
C HIS A 61 5.17 8.87 9.85
N LEU A 62 4.45 7.74 9.98
CA LEU A 62 3.69 7.14 8.88
C LEU A 62 2.57 8.07 8.40
N GLU A 63 1.79 8.64 9.32
CA GLU A 63 0.70 9.57 9.01
C GLU A 63 1.22 10.83 8.31
N VAL A 64 2.28 11.45 8.83
CA VAL A 64 2.91 12.61 8.19
C VAL A 64 3.42 12.24 6.79
N THR A 65 4.19 11.16 6.68
CA THR A 65 4.77 10.73 5.40
C THR A 65 3.69 10.42 4.38
N TRP A 66 2.58 9.79 4.80
CA TRP A 66 1.43 9.51 3.95
C TRP A 66 0.80 10.80 3.41
N THR A 67 0.60 11.80 4.27
CA THR A 67 0.03 13.11 3.87
C THR A 67 0.94 13.93 2.96
N GLU A 68 2.25 13.69 2.97
CA GLU A 68 3.19 14.38 2.08
C GLU A 68 3.35 13.70 0.71
N ILE A 69 2.86 12.46 0.56
CA ILE A 69 2.90 11.71 -0.71
C ILE A 69 1.65 11.98 -1.55
N LEU A 70 0.52 12.28 -0.89
CA LEU A 70 -0.77 12.62 -1.51
C LEU A 70 -0.92 14.13 -1.72
#